data_AF-A0A7Y5NSG5-F1
#
_entry.id   AF-A0A7Y5NSG5-F1
#
_cell.length_a   1.000
_cell.length_b   1.000
_cell.length_c   1.000
_cell.angle_alpha   90.00
_cell.angle_beta   90.00
_cell.angle_gamma   90.00
#
_symmetry.space_group_name_H-M   'P 1'
#
loop_
_entity.id
_entity.type
_entity.pdbx_description
1 polymer ?
#
loop_
_entity_poly.entity_id
_entity_poly.type
_entity_poly.pdbx_seq_one_letter_code
_entity_poly.pdbx_strand_id
1 'polypeptide(L)'
;MTSRIATYKMLLEGIRFRGRHGVSKAERGLPQDFVANVEIELPLSALPRSDSLRQVYDYGRLSQLVVDEGTTTSCKLLETLAERLISRILAESPAVSVSVRIKKFGPPTPVSVDAASIELFGVRGDKGT
;
A
#
# COMPACT_ATOMS: atom_id res chain seq x y z
N MET A 1 -13.22 22.20 27.37
CA MET A 1 -12.95 20.75 27.17
C MET A 1 -11.86 20.63 26.14
N THR A 2 -10.67 20.16 26.52
CA THR A 2 -9.56 19.97 25.59
C THR A 2 -9.86 18.72 24.74
N SER A 3 -9.98 18.89 23.43
CA SER A 3 -10.11 17.76 22.50
C SER A 3 -8.86 16.89 22.61
N ARG A 4 -9.02 15.57 22.72
CA ARG A 4 -7.92 14.59 22.71
C ARG A 4 -7.99 13.80 21.42
N ILE A 5 -6.94 13.87 20.60
CA ILE A 5 -6.81 13.05 19.40
C ILE A 5 -6.56 11.60 19.83
N ALA A 6 -7.37 10.67 19.34
CA ALA A 6 -7.28 9.25 19.68
C ALA A 6 -6.52 8.42 18.63
N THR A 7 -6.53 8.85 17.37
CA THR A 7 -5.93 8.10 16.26
C THR A 7 -5.38 9.08 15.22
N TYR A 8 -4.29 8.69 14.55
CA TYR A 8 -3.73 9.39 13.41
C TYR A 8 -3.58 8.43 12.24
N LYS A 9 -4.39 8.61 11.19
CA LYS A 9 -4.34 7.80 9.97
C LYS A 9 -4.02 8.66 8.77
N MET A 10 -3.28 8.08 7.83
CA MET A 10 -3.07 8.63 6.49
C MET A 10 -3.65 7.65 5.47
N LEU A 11 -4.51 8.16 4.61
CA LEU A 11 -5.18 7.39 3.57
C LEU A 11 -4.75 7.92 2.22
N LEU A 12 -4.18 7.05 1.39
CA LEU A 12 -3.89 7.33 0.00
C LEU A 12 -4.74 6.44 -0.88
N GLU A 13 -5.61 7.08 -1.65
CA GLU A 13 -6.55 6.42 -2.53
C GLU A 13 -6.09 6.53 -3.99
N GLY A 14 -6.32 5.47 -4.76
CA GLY A 14 -6.15 5.54 -6.20
C GLY A 14 -4.71 5.67 -6.69
N ILE A 15 -3.71 5.14 -5.97
CA ILE A 15 -2.32 5.11 -6.43
C ILE A 15 -2.25 4.21 -7.68
N ARG A 16 -2.00 4.81 -8.84
CA ARG A 16 -1.95 4.10 -10.12
C ARG A 16 -0.51 3.75 -10.50
N PHE A 17 -0.30 2.52 -10.93
CA PHE A 17 0.99 2.08 -11.47
C PHE A 17 0.81 1.00 -12.54
N ARG A 18 1.85 0.81 -13.36
CA ARG A 18 1.88 -0.21 -14.40
C ARG A 18 2.88 -1.31 -14.05
N GLY A 19 2.38 -2.46 -13.62
CA GLY A 19 3.16 -3.60 -13.16
C GLY A 19 3.09 -4.79 -14.11
N ARG A 20 4.04 -5.72 -14.00
CA ARG A 20 4.03 -6.99 -14.76
C ARG A 20 3.65 -8.14 -13.83
N HIS A 21 2.39 -8.16 -13.39
CA HIS A 21 1.89 -9.17 -12.44
C HIS A 21 0.82 -10.08 -13.04
N GLY A 22 0.83 -11.34 -12.62
CA GLY A 22 -0.12 -12.35 -13.07
C GLY A 22 0.50 -13.73 -13.14
N VAL A 23 -0.34 -14.76 -13.26
CA VAL A 23 0.08 -16.17 -13.17
C VAL A 23 0.70 -16.63 -14.48
N SER A 24 0.18 -16.18 -15.62
CA SER A 24 0.67 -16.59 -16.94
C SER A 24 1.90 -15.80 -17.39
N LYS A 25 2.70 -16.39 -18.28
CA LYS A 25 3.80 -15.65 -18.94
C LYS A 25 3.27 -14.51 -19.81
N ALA A 26 2.11 -14.70 -20.44
CA ALA A 26 1.46 -13.69 -21.27
C ALA A 26 1.11 -12.43 -20.48
N GLU A 27 0.50 -12.58 -19.29
CA GLU A 27 0.23 -11.46 -18.39
C GLU A 27 1.49 -10.69 -17.98
N ARG A 28 2.60 -11.39 -17.75
CA ARG A 28 3.88 -10.75 -17.38
C ARG A 28 4.66 -10.20 -18.57
N GLY A 29 4.20 -10.44 -19.79
CA GLY A 29 4.84 -9.97 -21.01
C GLY A 29 4.67 -8.46 -21.24
N LEU A 30 3.54 -7.89 -20.80
CA LEU A 30 3.22 -6.47 -20.95
C LEU A 30 2.79 -5.85 -19.61
N PRO A 31 3.19 -4.60 -19.30
CA PRO A 31 2.69 -3.90 -18.12
C PRO A 31 1.18 -3.67 -18.17
N GLN A 32 0.49 -4.02 -17.10
CA GLN A 32 -0.95 -3.85 -16.91
C GLN A 32 -1.21 -2.76 -15.86
N ASP A 33 -2.38 -2.14 -15.90
CA ASP A 33 -2.77 -1.11 -14.93
C ASP A 33 -3.23 -1.75 -13.61
N PHE A 34 -2.72 -1.22 -12.51
CA PHE A 34 -3.13 -1.55 -11.16
C PHE A 34 -3.49 -0.27 -10.40
N VAL A 35 -4.37 -0.41 -9.42
CA VAL A 35 -4.67 0.64 -8.44
C VAL A 35 -4.43 0.10 -7.04
N ALA A 36 -3.61 0.78 -6.26
CA ALA A 36 -3.46 0.54 -4.83
C ALA A 36 -4.17 1.63 -4.02
N ASN A 37 -4.85 1.21 -2.95
CA ASN A 37 -5.27 2.09 -1.86
C ASN A 37 -4.49 1.65 -0.61
N VAL A 38 -3.93 2.62 0.10
CA VAL A 38 -3.11 2.37 1.27
C VAL A 38 -3.62 3.22 2.42
N GLU A 39 -3.97 2.57 3.52
CA GLU A 39 -4.23 3.22 4.80
C GLU A 39 -3.11 2.85 5.75
N ILE A 40 -2.47 3.83 6.38
CA ILE A 40 -1.52 3.60 7.48
C ILE A 40 -2.01 4.27 8.74
N GLU A 41 -1.83 3.58 9.86
CA GLU A 41 -1.93 4.20 11.18
C GLU A 41 -0.54 4.61 11.64
N LEU A 42 -0.43 5.86 12.08
CA LEU A 42 0.80 6.46 12.58
C LEU A 42 0.69 6.63 14.10
N PRO A 43 1.81 6.51 14.84
CA PRO A 43 1.80 6.79 16.26
C PRO A 43 1.44 8.26 16.49
N LEU A 44 0.70 8.57 17.56
CA LEU A 44 0.33 9.95 17.89
C LEU A 44 1.56 10.85 18.14
N SER A 45 2.72 10.26 18.47
CA SER A 45 3.99 10.96 18.58
C SER A 45 4.50 11.53 17.24
N ALA A 46 3.98 11.04 16.11
CA ALA A 46 4.26 11.56 14.76
C ALA A 46 3.31 12.71 14.35
N LEU A 47 2.37 13.11 15.21
CA LEU A 47 1.59 14.32 14.96
C LEU A 47 2.51 15.55 15.03
N PRO A 48 2.42 16.47 14.05
CA PRO A 48 3.27 17.65 14.04
C PRO A 48 2.87 18.59 15.19
N ARG A 49 3.86 19.22 15.81
CA ARG A 49 3.64 20.21 16.89
C ARG A 49 3.46 21.64 16.35
N SER A 50 3.72 21.81 15.06
CA SER A 50 3.58 23.06 14.32
C SER A 50 3.19 22.74 12.90
N ASP A 51 2.65 23.71 12.16
CA ASP A 51 2.35 23.56 10.73
C ASP A 51 3.65 23.51 9.90
N SER A 52 4.28 22.34 9.84
CA SER A 52 5.55 22.13 9.14
C SER A 52 5.64 20.74 8.55
N LEU A 53 5.84 20.67 7.23
CA LEU A 53 6.05 19.42 6.50
C LEU A 53 7.28 18.64 6.99
N ARG A 54 8.24 19.31 7.63
CA ARG A 54 9.46 18.65 8.16
C ARG A 54 9.17 17.76 9.38
N GLN A 55 8.00 17.87 10.00
CA GLN A 55 7.63 17.12 11.20
C GLN A 55 6.65 15.97 10.92
N VAL A 56 6.22 15.78 9.68
CA VAL A 56 5.27 14.73 9.31
C VAL A 56 5.91 13.68 8.42
N TYR A 57 5.33 12.49 8.45
CA TYR A 57 5.61 11.51 7.41
C TYR A 57 4.95 11.99 6.10
N ASP A 58 5.73 12.03 5.02
CA ASP A 58 5.29 12.57 3.73
C ASP A 58 4.48 11.54 2.94
N TYR A 59 3.26 11.90 2.57
CA TYR A 59 2.41 11.07 1.72
C TYR A 59 3.00 10.87 0.31
N GLY A 60 3.80 11.81 -0.19
CA GLY A 60 4.55 11.66 -1.45
C GLY A 60 5.60 10.55 -1.38
N ARG A 61 6.22 10.36 -0.21
CA ARG A 61 7.14 9.25 0.02
C ARG A 61 6.40 7.91 0.05
N LEU A 62 5.21 7.87 0.68
CA LEU A 62 4.38 6.66 0.71
C LEU A 62 3.90 6.26 -0.69
N SER A 63 3.41 7.21 -1.49
CA SER A 63 2.95 6.92 -2.85
C SER A 63 4.10 6.45 -3.74
N GLN A 64 5.29 7.07 -3.65
CA GLN A 64 6.46 6.65 -4.41
C GLN A 64 6.91 5.23 -4.04
N LEU A 65 6.95 4.89 -2.75
CA LEU A 65 7.28 3.55 -2.28
C LEU A 65 6.35 2.49 -2.90
N VAL A 66 5.04 2.77 -2.93
CA VAL A 66 4.03 1.87 -3.52
C VAL A 66 4.27 1.68 -5.01
N VAL A 67 4.52 2.77 -5.75
CA VAL A 67 4.80 2.72 -7.20
C VAL A 67 6.10 1.95 -7.46
N ASP A 68 7.16 2.20 -6.69
CA ASP A 68 8.45 1.52 -6.85
C ASP A 68 8.30 0.02 -6.63
N GLU A 69 7.66 -0.42 -5.55
CA GLU A 69 7.44 -1.84 -5.28
C GLU A 69 6.58 -2.50 -6.38
N GLY A 70 5.51 -1.82 -6.80
CA GLY A 70 4.57 -2.31 -7.83
C GLY A 70 5.13 -2.33 -9.26
N THR A 71 6.23 -1.63 -9.53
CA THR A 71 6.82 -1.56 -10.88
C THR A 71 8.15 -2.31 -11.01
N THR A 72 8.92 -2.41 -9.92
CA THR A 72 10.24 -3.08 -9.95
C THR A 72 10.15 -4.59 -9.74
N THR A 73 9.04 -5.08 -9.19
CA THR A 73 8.84 -6.50 -8.90
C THR A 73 7.81 -7.12 -9.82
N SER A 74 7.82 -8.46 -9.91
CA SER A 74 6.84 -9.22 -10.68
C SER A 74 6.30 -10.37 -9.83
N CYS A 75 5.15 -10.16 -9.20
CA CYS A 75 4.42 -11.20 -8.49
C CYS A 75 3.48 -12.00 -9.41
N LYS A 76 3.25 -13.27 -9.05
CA LYS A 76 2.20 -14.08 -9.69
C LYS A 76 0.81 -13.76 -9.14
N LEU A 77 0.74 -13.40 -7.87
CA LEU A 77 -0.48 -13.22 -7.08
C LEU A 77 -0.60 -11.78 -6.60
N LEU A 78 -1.83 -11.30 -6.43
CA LEU A 78 -2.08 -9.98 -5.84
C LEU A 78 -1.75 -9.99 -4.34
N GLU A 79 -2.00 -11.12 -3.68
CA GLU A 79 -1.71 -11.39 -2.28
C GLU A 79 -0.22 -11.19 -1.99
N THR A 80 0.66 -11.79 -2.81
CA THR A 80 2.11 -11.61 -2.68
C THR A 80 2.53 -10.16 -2.87
N LEU A 81 1.90 -9.43 -3.82
CA LEU A 81 2.21 -8.02 -4.02
C LEU A 81 1.78 -7.16 -2.82
N ALA A 82 0.59 -7.41 -2.28
CA ALA A 82 0.10 -6.70 -1.10
C ALA A 82 0.94 -7.00 0.15
N GLU A 83 1.33 -8.26 0.37
CA GLU A 83 2.21 -8.64 1.48
C GLU A 83 3.58 -7.95 1.40
N ARG A 84 4.17 -7.87 0.21
CA ARG A 84 5.44 -7.15 -0.01
C ARG A 84 5.29 -5.66 0.24
N LEU A 85 4.21 -5.05 -0.25
CA LEU A 85 3.90 -3.64 0.03
C LEU A 85 3.75 -3.39 1.54
N ILE A 86 2.97 -4.23 2.24
CA ILE A 86 2.79 -4.15 3.69
C ILE A 86 4.15 -4.22 4.41
N SER A 87 4.95 -5.23 4.07
CA SER A 87 6.27 -5.45 4.70
C SER A 87 7.20 -4.27 4.48
N ARG A 88 7.25 -3.73 3.26
CA ARG A 88 8.10 -2.59 2.90
C ARG A 88 7.62 -1.29 3.54
N ILE A 89 6.31 -1.02 3.55
CA ILE A 89 5.72 0.15 4.22
C ILE A 89 6.02 0.10 5.72
N LEU A 90 5.84 -1.04 6.38
CA LEU A 90 6.16 -1.18 7.81
C LEU A 90 7.67 -1.06 8.06
N ALA A 91 8.53 -1.49 7.14
CA ALA A 91 9.98 -1.36 7.29
C ALA A 91 10.49 0.08 7.11
N GLU A 92 9.93 0.83 6.16
CA GLU A 92 10.47 2.13 5.71
C GLU A 92 9.68 3.36 6.19
N SER A 93 8.54 3.16 6.84
CA SER A 93 7.70 4.22 7.41
C SER A 93 7.56 4.09 8.93
N PRO A 94 7.09 5.13 9.64
CA PRO A 94 6.76 5.05 11.05
C PRO A 94 5.40 4.38 11.33
N ALA A 95 4.71 3.82 10.32
CA ALA A 95 3.41 3.19 10.49
C ALA A 95 3.44 2.06 11.54
N VAL A 96 2.41 1.99 12.37
CA VAL A 96 2.19 0.89 13.33
C VAL A 96 1.29 -0.20 12.75
N SER A 97 0.43 0.17 11.80
CA SER A 97 -0.38 -0.75 11.01
C SER A 97 -0.58 -0.20 9.60
N VAL A 98 -0.91 -1.09 8.68
CA VAL A 98 -1.15 -0.77 7.27
C VAL A 98 -2.25 -1.67 6.70
N SER A 99 -3.19 -1.09 5.97
CA SER A 99 -4.07 -1.81 5.05
C SER A 99 -3.66 -1.50 3.62
N VAL A 100 -3.53 -2.53 2.78
CA VAL A 100 -3.25 -2.40 1.35
C VAL A 100 -4.33 -3.11 0.57
N ARG A 101 -5.07 -2.35 -0.24
CA ARG A 101 -6.00 -2.90 -1.23
C ARG A 101 -5.44 -2.74 -2.63
N ILE A 102 -5.28 -3.84 -3.36
CA ILE A 102 -4.83 -3.84 -4.75
C ILE A 102 -5.96 -4.24 -5.66
N LYS A 103 -6.20 -3.43 -6.69
CA LYS A 103 -7.15 -3.68 -7.77
C LYS A 103 -6.40 -3.97 -9.06
N LYS A 104 -6.82 -5.03 -9.74
CA LYS A 104 -6.40 -5.40 -11.10
C LYS A 104 -7.61 -5.31 -12.03
N PHE A 105 -7.46 -4.62 -13.15
CA PHE A 105 -8.50 -4.50 -14.17
C PHE A 105 -8.43 -5.66 -15.17
N GLY A 106 -9.59 -6.13 -15.63
CA GLY A 106 -9.72 -7.23 -16.60
C GLY A 106 -8.87 -8.48 -16.28
N PRO A 107 -8.87 -9.00 -15.05
CA PRO A 107 -8.13 -10.21 -14.73
C PRO A 107 -8.66 -11.41 -15.52
N PRO A 108 -7.82 -12.41 -15.85
CA PRO A 108 -8.30 -13.62 -16.50
C PRO A 108 -9.18 -14.43 -15.54
N THR A 109 -10.48 -14.49 -15.82
CA THR A 109 -11.49 -15.23 -15.07
C THR A 109 -12.40 -16.01 -16.02
N PRO A 110 -13.04 -17.12 -15.59
CA PRO A 110 -13.96 -17.88 -16.44
C PRO A 110 -15.16 -17.07 -16.96
N VAL A 111 -15.58 -16.06 -16.20
CA VAL A 111 -16.61 -15.09 -16.58
C VAL A 111 -15.99 -13.70 -16.56
N SER A 112 -16.33 -12.85 -17.54
CA SER A 112 -15.77 -11.49 -17.63
C SER A 112 -16.17 -10.63 -16.43
N VAL A 113 -15.20 -9.94 -15.85
CA VAL A 113 -15.38 -8.95 -14.78
C VAL A 113 -14.53 -7.73 -15.09
N ASP A 114 -14.98 -6.55 -14.66
CA ASP A 114 -14.23 -5.31 -14.89
C ASP A 114 -12.93 -5.27 -14.07
N ALA A 115 -12.97 -5.81 -12.85
CA ALA A 115 -11.82 -5.84 -11.96
C ALA A 115 -11.96 -6.90 -10.86
N ALA A 116 -10.83 -7.30 -10.31
CA ALA A 116 -10.74 -8.00 -9.03
C ALA A 116 -9.90 -7.18 -8.04
N SER A 117 -10.15 -7.34 -6.75
CA SER A 117 -9.33 -6.70 -5.71
C SER A 117 -9.13 -7.63 -4.52
N ILE A 118 -7.99 -7.50 -3.88
CA ILE A 118 -7.72 -8.10 -2.56
C ILE A 118 -7.31 -6.99 -1.61
N GLU A 119 -7.55 -7.20 -0.32
CA GLU A 119 -7.11 -6.30 0.75
C GLU A 119 -6.49 -7.13 1.85
N LEU A 120 -5.30 -6.70 2.29
CA LEU A 120 -4.59 -7.29 3.41
C LEU A 120 -4.30 -6.20 4.45
N PHE A 121 -4.33 -6.61 5.70
CA PHE A 121 -3.98 -5.77 6.84
C PHE A 121 -2.77 -6.37 7.54
N GLY A 122 -1.78 -5.52 7.83
CA GLY A 122 -0.57 -5.89 8.57
C GLY A 122 -0.32 -4.95 9.72
N VAL A 123 0.24 -5.48 10.80
CA VAL A 123 0.68 -4.72 11.96
C VAL A 123 2.19 -4.86 12.10
N ARG A 124 2.85 -3.83 12.61
CA ARG A 124 4.24 -3.94 13.03
C ARG A 124 4.29 -4.95 14.16
N GLY A 125 4.94 -6.10 13.94
CA GLY A 125 5.20 -7.05 15.02
C GLY A 125 6.06 -6.39 16.09
N ASP A 126 5.79 -6.69 17.36
CA ASP A 126 6.75 -6.38 18.42
C ASP A 126 8.07 -7.04 18.03
N LYS A 127 9.17 -6.27 18.07
CA LYS A 127 10.50 -6.87 18.02
C LYS A 127 10.63 -7.74 19.27
N GLY A 128 10.26 -9.01 19.15
CA GLY A 128 10.58 -10.03 20.14
C GLY A 128 12.09 -9.96 20.40
N THR A 129 12.41 -9.77 21.67
CA THR A 129 13.74 -9.76 22.28
C THR A 129 14.61 -10.93 21.80
#